data_AF-A0AA48RD72-F1
#
_entry.id   AF-A0AA48RD72-F1
#
_cell.length_a   1.000
_cell.length_b   1.000
_cell.length_c   1.000
_cell.angle_alpha   90.00
_cell.angle_beta   90.00
_cell.angle_gamma   90.00
#
_symmetry.space_group_name_H-M   'P 1'
#
loop_
_entity.id
_entity.type
_entity.pdbx_description
1 polymer ?
#
loop_
_entity_poly.entity_id
_entity_poly.type
_entity_poly.pdbx_seq_one_letter_code
_entity_poly.pdbx_strand_id
1 'polypeptide(L)' 'MSGRPARVTQAELNRALRAAAAAPCPTAVEVLPDGTIRLTPALAAEQKKTEPKAPKLEIRL' A
#
# COMPACT_ATOMS: atom_id res chain seq x y z
N MET A 1 25.71 -0.46 5.57
CA MET A 1 24.49 -0.22 4.77
C MET A 1 23.79 1.01 5.32
N SER A 2 23.83 2.16 4.62
CA SER A 2 23.14 3.37 5.09
C SER A 2 21.62 3.16 4.98
N GLY A 3 20.99 2.78 6.09
CA GLY A 3 19.53 2.62 6.21
C GLY A 3 18.78 3.94 6.20
N ARG A 4 19.06 4.82 5.23
CA ARG A 4 18.24 6.01 5.03
C ARG A 4 16.91 5.56 4.41
N PRO A 5 15.77 5.80 5.07
CA PRO A 5 14.49 5.48 4.47
C PRO A 5 14.36 6.25 3.16
N ALA A 6 13.83 5.56 2.15
CA ALA A 6 13.35 6.18 0.94
C ALA A 6 12.50 7.42 1.28
N ARG A 7 12.92 8.59 0.78
CA ARG A 7 12.19 9.84 0.99
C ARG A 7 11.24 10.03 -0.17
N VAL A 8 10.08 9.38 -0.09
CA VAL A 8 8.97 9.68 -0.99
C VAL A 8 8.17 10.83 -0.39
N THR A 9 7.98 11.89 -1.18
CA THR A 9 7.23 13.06 -0.76
C THR A 9 5.72 12.84 -0.92
N GLN A 10 4.93 13.59 -0.16
CA GLN A 10 3.47 13.57 -0.29
C GLN A 10 3.00 13.99 -1.70
N ALA A 11 3.74 14.89 -2.35
CA ALA A 11 3.43 15.34 -3.70
C ALA A 11 3.60 14.21 -4.74
N GLU A 12 4.63 13.37 -4.59
CA GLU A 12 4.86 12.22 -5.46
C GLU A 12 3.80 11.13 -5.26
N LEU A 13 3.42 10.86 -4.00
CA LEU A 13 2.30 9.96 -3.69
C LEU A 13 1.00 10.44 -4.32
N ASN A 14 0.67 11.72 -4.16
CA ASN A 14 -0.54 12.30 -4.75
C ASN A 14 -0.53 12.23 -6.29
N ARG A 15 0.63 12.42 -6.91
CA ARG A 15 0.79 12.26 -8.37
C ARG A 15 0.56 10.81 -8.79
N ALA A 16 1.14 9.85 -8.09
CA ALA A 16 0.99 8.43 -8.40
C ALA A 16 -0.46 7.94 -8.20
N LEU A 17 -1.12 8.38 -7.14
CA LEU A 17 -2.54 8.06 -6.89
C LEU A 17 -3.46 8.62 -7.97
N ARG A 18 -3.20 9.85 -8.45
CA ARG A 18 -3.96 10.43 -9.57
C ARG A 18 -3.75 9.64 -10.86
N ALA A 19 -2.51 9.20 -11.12
CA ALA A 19 -2.20 8.37 -12.28
C ALA A 19 -2.91 7.00 -12.19
N ALA A 20 -2.92 6.36 -11.02
CA ALA A 20 -3.64 5.12 -10.78
C ALA A 20 -5.17 5.28 -10.94
N ALA A 21 -5.74 6.40 -10.49
CA ALA A 21 -7.16 6.69 -10.63
C ALA A 21 -7.59 6.98 -12.07
N ALA A 22 -6.69 7.51 -12.91
CA ALA A 22 -6.95 7.75 -14.32
C ALA A 22 -6.69 6.51 -15.21
N ALA A 23 -6.13 5.44 -14.65
CA ALA A 23 -5.87 4.22 -15.39
C ALA A 23 -7.19 3.48 -15.71
N PRO A 24 -7.29 2.85 -16.89
CA PRO A 24 -8.51 2.13 -17.31
C PRO A 24 -8.76 0.85 -16.49
N CYS A 25 -7.75 0.36 -15.77
CA CYS A 25 -7.81 -0.85 -14.96
C CYS A 25 -7.46 -0.52 -13.50
N PRO A 26 -7.99 -1.29 -12.53
CA PRO A 26 -7.56 -1.19 -11.13
C PRO A 26 -6.03 -1.25 -11.05
N THR A 27 -5.41 -0.23 -10.48
CA THR A 27 -3.94 -0.08 -10.41
C THR A 27 -3.54 0.19 -8.97
N ALA A 28 -2.63 -0.64 -8.44
CA ALA A 28 -2.03 -0.45 -7.13
C ALA A 28 -0.81 0.47 -7.24
N VAL A 29 -0.61 1.30 -6.21
CA VAL A 29 0.59 2.14 -6.04
C VAL A 29 1.47 1.48 -4.99
N GLU A 30 2.66 1.06 -5.37
CA GLU A 30 3.64 0.41 -4.50
C GLU A 30 4.86 1.32 -4.31
N VAL A 31 5.28 1.52 -3.07
CA VAL A 31 6.51 2.26 -2.75
C VAL A 31 7.58 1.27 -2.32
N LEU A 32 8.68 1.23 -3.06
CA LEU A 32 9.79 0.34 -2.79
C LEU A 32 10.76 0.92 -1.74
N PRO A 33 11.57 0.07 -1.07
CA PRO A 33 12.55 0.50 -0.06
C PRO A 33 13.64 1.46 -0.58
N ASP A 34 13.85 1.51 -1.89
CA ASP A 34 14.77 2.41 -2.59
C ASP A 34 14.14 3.78 -2.91
N GLY A 35 12.82 3.92 -2.74
CA GLY A 35 12.04 5.14 -3.04
C GLY A 35 11.43 5.18 -4.42
N THR A 36 11.53 4.09 -5.17
CA THR A 36 10.85 3.96 -6.45
C THR A 36 9.34 3.75 -6.21
N ILE A 37 8.50 4.54 -6.88
CA ILE A 37 7.06 4.30 -6.93
C ILE A 37 6.73 3.46 -8.16
N ARG A 38 6.08 2.32 -7.97
CA ARG A 38 5.59 1.44 -9.05
C ARG A 38 4.07 1.49 -9.14
N LEU A 39 3.57 1.47 -10.36
CA LEU A 39 2.16 1.31 -10.67
C LEU A 39 1.96 -0.09 -11.23
N THR A 40 1.32 -0.96 -10.46
CA THR A 40 1.11 -2.36 -10.84
C THR A 40 -0.38 -2.55 -11.10
N PRO A 41 -0.81 -3.11 -12.23
CA PRO A 41 -2.21 -3.47 -12.42
C PRO A 41 -2.63 -4.42 -11.29
N ALA A 42 -3.64 -4.02 -10.53
CA ALA A 42 -4.27 -4.86 -9.53
C ALA A 42 -5.11 -5.90 -10.27
N LEU A 43 -4.45 -6.95 -10.77
CA LEU A 43 -5.12 -8.21 -11.10
C LEU A 43 -5.93 -8.61 -9.86
N ALA A 44 -7.18 -9.02 -10.07
CA ALA A 44 -8.15 -9.36 -9.03
C ALA A 44 -7.76 -10.64 -8.26
N ALA A 45 -6.60 -10.64 -7.62
CA ALA A 45 -6.11 -11.68 -6.72
C ALA A 45 -5.99 -11.05 -5.33
N GLU A 46 -7.06 -11.26 -4.55
CA GLU A 46 -7.07 -11.22 -3.09
C GLU A 46 -6.50 -9.96 -2.43
N GLN A 47 -7.30 -8.90 -2.42
CA GLN A 47 -7.36 -8.06 -1.23
C GLN A 47 -7.87 -8.91 -0.05
N LYS A 48 -7.02 -9.74 0.55
CA LYS A 48 -7.23 -10.16 1.94
C LYS A 48 -7.02 -8.92 2.79
N LYS A 49 -8.12 -8.17 2.92
CA LYS A 49 -8.41 -7.27 4.03
C LYS A 49 -8.02 -8.03 5.30
N THR A 50 -6.87 -7.70 5.87
CA THR A 50 -6.48 -8.12 7.22
C THR A 50 -7.50 -7.48 8.15
N GLU A 51 -8.55 -8.25 8.43
CA GLU A 51 -9.47 -8.02 9.52
C GLU A 51 -8.66 -7.91 10.82
N PRO A 52 -8.74 -6.81 11.57
CA PRO A 52 -8.10 -6.76 12.87
C PRO A 52 -8.85 -7.75 13.76
N LYS A 53 -8.24 -8.93 13.98
CA LYS A 53 -8.74 -9.93 14.91
C LYS A 53 -8.71 -9.32 16.31
N ALA A 54 -9.84 -8.83 16.77
CA ALA A 54 -10.02 -8.35 18.13
C ALA A 54 -9.58 -9.45 19.12
N PRO A 55 -8.76 -9.15 20.15
CA PRO A 55 -8.41 -10.13 21.14
C PRO A 55 -9.66 -10.47 21.97
N LYS A 56 -10.05 -11.74 21.92
CA LYS A 56 -11.12 -12.30 22.76
C LYS A 56 -10.59 -12.36 24.19
N LEU A 57 -10.98 -11.39 25.03
CA LEU A 57 -10.71 -11.43 26.47
C LEU A 57 -11.54 -12.59 27.06
N GLU A 58 -10.88 -13.72 27.33
CA GLU A 58 -11.44 -14.79 28.14
C GLU A 58 -11.58 -14.29 29.58
N ILE A 59 -12.81 -14.02 30.02
CA ILE A 59 -13.13 -13.85 31.43
C ILE A 59 -13.33 -15.26 31.99
N ARG A 60 -12.39 -15.73 32.82
CA ARG A 60 -12.58 -16.95 33.63
C ARG A 60 -13.39 -16.56 34.87
N LEU A 61 -14.52 -17.25 35.08
CA LEU A 61 -15.27 -17.27 36.33
C LEU A 61 -14.67 -18.29 37.29
#